data_AF-A0A6H5L6E3-F1
#
_entry.id   AF-A0A6H5L6E3-F1
#
_cell.length_a   1.000
_cell.length_b   1.000
_cell.length_c   1.000
_cell.angle_alpha   90.00
_cell.angle_beta   90.00
_cell.angle_gamma   90.00
#
_symmetry.space_group_name_H-M   'P 1'
#
loop_
_entity.id
_entity.type
_entity.pdbx_description
1 polymer ?
#
loop_
_entity_poly.entity_id
_entity_poly.type
_entity_poly.pdbx_seq_one_letter_code
_entity_poly.pdbx_strand_id
1 'polypeptide(L)'
;MSECKAPQCTRQPSFNAEGSKTAMFCRQHAEESMVDVRNKRCAQAGCTRRATFNKQGNKMPMFCRQHAEESMVDVWHKHCAQAGCTRRATFNKQGNKMPMFCRQHAEESMVDVWHKHCAQAGCTRRATFNKQGNKMPMFCRQHAEESMVDVWHKHCAHGEGCTSRPSWGYWADVTASVCAKHKGDLTEGFAINFNRQCKVAGVKGCIAVARWGVDGEHPTHCDKHGAPRAGEGFVRVPSSGRRTSASSSYSSAASGRSRSARGGRTGTRGGGGIKRARKAVPRRPVESSSEEESNEDFDDDDSDGSVGGANEEEEDEDEEQEKVEKPKRKIIWL
;
A
#
# COMPACT_ATOMS: atom_id res chain seq x y z
N MET A 1 -15.21 -23.22 1.05
CA MET A 1 -14.82 -21.79 0.93
C MET A 1 -14.95 -21.39 -0.53
N SER A 2 -15.56 -20.26 -0.85
CA SER A 2 -15.61 -19.75 -2.24
C SER A 2 -14.23 -19.24 -2.65
N GLU A 3 -13.77 -19.62 -3.84
CA GLU A 3 -12.52 -19.16 -4.45
C GLU A 3 -12.80 -18.00 -5.41
N CYS A 4 -11.76 -17.22 -5.72
CA CYS A 4 -11.86 -16.16 -6.71
C CYS A 4 -12.13 -16.76 -8.10
N LYS A 5 -13.08 -16.21 -8.85
CA LYS A 5 -13.47 -16.66 -10.20
C LYS A 5 -12.35 -16.55 -11.25
N ALA A 6 -11.25 -15.87 -10.91
CA ALA A 6 -10.11 -15.73 -11.80
C ALA A 6 -9.33 -17.05 -11.88
N PRO A 7 -8.87 -17.47 -13.07
CA PRO A 7 -8.18 -18.74 -13.23
C PRO A 7 -6.94 -18.81 -12.35
N GLN A 8 -6.70 -19.97 -11.71
CA GLN A 8 -5.54 -20.23 -10.85
C GLN A 8 -5.43 -19.30 -9.61
N CYS A 9 -6.54 -18.70 -9.16
CA CYS A 9 -6.54 -17.83 -7.99
C CYS A 9 -7.12 -18.50 -6.74
N THR A 10 -6.26 -18.81 -5.77
CA THR A 10 -6.65 -19.39 -4.47
C THR A 10 -7.08 -18.35 -3.43
N ARG A 11 -7.15 -17.07 -3.81
CA ARG A 11 -7.53 -16.01 -2.87
C ARG A 11 -9.03 -16.01 -2.65
N GLN A 12 -9.43 -15.77 -1.40
CA GLN A 12 -10.83 -15.60 -1.07
C GLN A 12 -11.41 -14.35 -1.76
N PRO A 13 -12.57 -14.45 -2.42
CA PRO A 13 -13.21 -13.31 -3.05
C PRO A 13 -13.82 -12.39 -1.99
N SER A 14 -13.78 -11.09 -2.27
CA SER A 14 -14.45 -10.05 -1.49
C SER A 14 -15.08 -8.96 -2.36
N PHE A 15 -14.75 -8.91 -3.65
CA PHE A 15 -15.17 -7.89 -4.59
C PHE A 15 -16.19 -8.43 -5.59
N ASN A 16 -17.16 -7.59 -5.96
CA ASN A 16 -18.09 -7.81 -7.06
C ASN A 16 -18.74 -6.49 -7.50
N ALA A 17 -19.63 -6.53 -8.49
CA ALA A 17 -20.46 -5.39 -8.87
C ALA A 17 -21.32 -4.90 -7.70
N GLU A 18 -21.59 -3.59 -7.66
CA GLU A 18 -22.43 -2.98 -6.63
C GLU A 18 -23.84 -3.61 -6.60
N GLY A 19 -24.35 -3.86 -5.40
CA GLY A 19 -25.64 -4.56 -5.19
C GLY A 19 -25.56 -6.09 -5.21
N SER A 20 -24.41 -6.68 -5.54
CA SER A 20 -24.23 -8.14 -5.52
C SER A 20 -24.17 -8.68 -4.09
N LYS A 21 -24.92 -9.75 -3.80
CA LYS A 21 -24.91 -10.42 -2.49
C LYS A 21 -23.69 -11.33 -2.26
N THR A 22 -23.03 -11.73 -3.34
CA THR A 22 -21.90 -12.67 -3.30
C THR A 22 -20.66 -12.04 -3.88
N ALA A 23 -19.51 -12.27 -3.25
CA ALA A 23 -18.21 -11.87 -3.79
C ALA A 23 -17.72 -12.89 -4.81
N MET A 24 -17.23 -12.42 -5.96
CA MET A 24 -16.69 -13.29 -7.03
C MET A 24 -15.20 -13.11 -7.27
N PHE A 25 -14.66 -11.93 -6.97
CA PHE A 25 -13.27 -11.59 -7.26
C PHE A 25 -12.51 -11.22 -5.98
N CYS A 26 -11.22 -11.51 -5.94
CA CYS A 26 -10.33 -10.97 -4.91
C CYS A 26 -9.88 -9.55 -5.28
N ARG A 27 -9.29 -8.81 -4.34
CA ARG A 27 -8.84 -7.42 -4.58
C ARG A 27 -7.94 -7.25 -5.81
N GLN A 28 -7.12 -8.26 -6.13
CA GLN A 28 -6.19 -8.20 -7.26
C GLN A 28 -6.88 -8.40 -8.61
N HIS A 29 -8.00 -9.12 -8.63
CA HIS A 29 -8.78 -9.40 -9.83
C HIS A 29 -10.08 -8.60 -9.88
N ALA A 30 -10.21 -7.61 -9.00
CA ALA A 30 -11.32 -6.68 -9.00
C ALA A 30 -11.07 -5.60 -10.06
N GLU A 31 -12.04 -5.39 -10.95
CA GLU A 31 -12.05 -4.23 -11.85
C GLU A 31 -12.27 -2.94 -11.06
N GLU A 32 -11.93 -1.79 -11.64
CA GLU A 32 -12.07 -0.48 -10.96
C GLU A 32 -13.51 -0.17 -10.53
N SER A 33 -14.50 -0.73 -11.24
CA SER A 33 -15.93 -0.62 -10.95
C SER A 33 -16.41 -1.54 -9.84
N MET A 34 -15.62 -2.55 -9.44
CA MET A 34 -16.02 -3.55 -8.45
C MET A 34 -15.80 -3.05 -7.03
N VAL A 35 -16.77 -3.33 -6.16
CA VAL A 35 -16.79 -2.90 -4.77
C VAL A 35 -16.62 -4.09 -3.83
N ASP A 36 -16.08 -3.84 -2.63
CA ASP A 36 -16.03 -4.86 -1.59
C ASP A 36 -17.46 -5.10 -1.08
N VAL A 37 -18.02 -6.26 -1.40
CA VAL A 37 -19.39 -6.67 -1.04
C VAL A 37 -19.41 -7.50 0.24
N ARG A 38 -18.24 -7.89 0.76
CA ARG A 38 -18.12 -8.72 1.96
C ARG A 38 -17.88 -7.88 3.21
N ASN A 39 -17.05 -6.86 3.12
CA ASN A 39 -16.76 -5.96 4.23
C ASN A 39 -17.69 -4.74 4.20
N LYS A 40 -18.02 -4.20 5.38
CA LYS A 40 -18.76 -2.94 5.47
C LYS A 40 -17.95 -1.79 4.86
N ARG A 41 -18.59 -1.07 3.94
CA ARG A 41 -18.04 0.11 3.28
C ARG A 41 -18.23 1.34 4.16
N CYS A 42 -17.43 2.37 3.88
CA CYS A 42 -17.58 3.68 4.47
C CYS A 42 -18.99 4.23 4.18
N ALA A 43 -19.64 4.80 5.20
CA ALA A 43 -20.98 5.38 5.10
C ALA A 43 -21.03 6.63 4.20
N GLN A 44 -19.89 7.31 4.02
CA GLN A 44 -19.79 8.45 3.10
C GLN A 44 -20.17 8.05 1.66
N ALA A 45 -21.09 8.81 1.06
CA ALA A 45 -21.58 8.59 -0.30
C ALA A 45 -20.42 8.50 -1.32
N GLY A 46 -20.47 7.49 -2.19
CA GLY A 46 -19.45 7.23 -3.21
C GLY A 46 -18.12 6.66 -2.70
N CYS A 47 -17.96 6.40 -1.39
CA CYS A 47 -16.72 5.83 -0.87
C CYS A 47 -16.71 4.29 -0.90
N THR A 48 -15.80 3.70 -1.68
CA THR A 48 -15.64 2.23 -1.77
C THR A 48 -14.65 1.66 -0.74
N ARG A 49 -14.07 2.51 0.11
CA ARG A 49 -13.10 2.09 1.12
C ARG A 49 -13.82 1.39 2.27
N ARG A 50 -13.17 0.36 2.82
CA ARG A 50 -13.65 -0.34 4.02
C ARG A 50 -13.77 0.61 5.22
N ALA A 51 -14.86 0.48 5.96
CA ALA A 51 -15.04 1.17 7.22
C ALA A 51 -14.17 0.53 8.32
N THR A 52 -13.46 1.36 9.08
CA THR A 52 -12.68 0.94 10.26
C THR A 52 -12.84 1.89 11.46
N PHE A 53 -13.39 3.10 11.26
CA PHE A 53 -13.52 4.14 12.26
C PHE A 53 -14.99 4.35 12.67
N ASN A 54 -15.21 4.70 13.93
CA ASN A 54 -16.48 5.19 14.45
C ASN A 54 -16.25 6.02 15.74
N LYS A 55 -17.30 6.61 16.31
CA LYS A 55 -17.29 7.22 17.64
C LYS A 55 -16.87 6.20 18.70
N GLN A 56 -16.17 6.68 19.73
CA GLN A 56 -15.75 5.86 20.86
C GLN A 56 -16.95 5.19 21.53
N GLY A 57 -16.82 3.91 21.87
CA GLY A 57 -17.91 3.09 22.46
C GLY A 57 -18.71 2.29 21.42
N ASN A 58 -18.73 2.70 20.15
CA ASN A 58 -19.40 1.94 19.10
C ASN A 58 -18.56 0.74 18.65
N LYS A 59 -19.13 -0.46 18.63
CA LYS A 59 -18.43 -1.69 18.21
C LYS A 59 -18.34 -1.85 16.68
N MET A 60 -19.20 -1.16 15.94
CA MET A 60 -19.33 -1.36 14.50
C MET A 60 -18.69 -0.20 13.73
N PRO A 61 -17.72 -0.45 12.84
CA PRO A 61 -17.10 0.63 12.07
C PRO A 61 -18.06 1.18 11.01
N MET A 62 -18.08 2.51 10.85
CA MET A 62 -18.94 3.21 9.88
C MET A 62 -18.14 4.01 8.84
N PHE A 63 -17.00 4.58 9.21
CA PHE A 63 -16.22 5.46 8.35
C PHE A 63 -14.86 4.85 8.02
N CYS A 64 -14.30 5.20 6.86
CA CYS A 64 -12.90 4.92 6.57
C CYS A 64 -12.01 6.02 7.18
N ARG A 65 -10.70 5.77 7.29
CA ARG A 65 -9.75 6.75 7.86
C ARG A 65 -9.82 8.15 7.25
N GLN A 66 -10.13 8.26 5.96
CA GLN A 66 -10.18 9.54 5.25
C GLN A 66 -11.45 10.34 5.55
N HIS A 67 -12.54 9.66 5.90
CA HIS A 67 -13.82 10.28 6.24
C HIS A 67 -14.13 10.17 7.73
N ALA A 68 -13.11 9.84 8.54
CA ALA A 68 -13.22 9.84 9.99
C ALA A 68 -13.05 11.28 10.48
N GLU A 69 -13.98 11.74 11.32
CA GLU A 69 -13.82 12.99 12.06
C GLU A 69 -12.68 12.85 13.08
N GLU A 70 -12.11 13.97 13.53
CA GLU A 70 -10.99 13.97 14.49
C GLU A 70 -11.32 13.27 15.82
N SER A 71 -12.61 13.25 16.20
CA SER A 71 -13.13 12.58 17.39
C SER A 71 -13.33 11.07 17.22
N MET A 72 -13.27 10.53 16.00
CA MET A 72 -13.52 9.13 15.72
C MET A 72 -12.27 8.27 15.93
N VAL A 73 -12.48 7.04 16.40
CA VAL A 73 -11.43 6.08 16.74
C VAL A 73 -11.54 4.84 15.87
N ASP A 74 -10.42 4.13 15.69
CA ASP A 74 -10.36 2.87 14.93
C ASP A 74 -10.96 1.72 15.74
N VAL A 75 -12.28 1.53 15.66
CA VAL A 75 -13.02 0.51 16.42
C VAL A 75 -12.79 -0.93 15.91
N TRP A 76 -12.11 -1.09 14.78
CA TRP A 76 -11.81 -2.40 14.20
C TRP A 76 -10.61 -3.07 14.88
N HIS A 77 -9.59 -2.29 15.24
CA HIS A 77 -8.37 -2.81 15.87
C HIS A 77 -8.40 -2.67 17.39
N LYS A 78 -7.67 -3.56 18.08
CA LYS A 78 -7.49 -3.44 19.53
C LYS A 78 -6.65 -2.20 19.88
N HIS A 79 -7.14 -1.42 20.82
CA HIS A 79 -6.46 -0.25 21.36
C HIS A 79 -5.55 -0.62 22.53
N CYS A 80 -4.68 0.32 22.88
CA CYS A 80 -3.86 0.27 24.08
C CYS A 80 -4.74 0.08 25.33
N ALA A 81 -4.31 -0.78 26.25
CA ALA A 81 -5.00 -1.02 27.52
C ALA A 81 -4.96 0.17 28.49
N GLN A 82 -4.10 1.17 28.23
CA GLN A 82 -4.02 2.38 29.04
C GLN A 82 -5.30 3.21 28.89
N ALA A 83 -5.90 3.60 30.01
CA ALA A 83 -7.12 4.40 30.04
C ALA A 83 -7.00 5.67 29.17
N GLY A 84 -8.00 5.90 28.32
CA GLY A 84 -8.05 7.05 27.42
C GLY A 84 -7.14 6.97 26.17
N CYS A 85 -6.36 5.89 25.99
CA CYS A 85 -5.48 5.78 24.82
C CYS A 85 -6.16 5.08 23.64
N THR A 86 -6.37 5.83 22.55
CA THR A 86 -6.98 5.32 21.30
C THR A 86 -5.98 4.75 20.31
N ARG A 87 -4.68 4.79 20.64
CA ARG A 87 -3.62 4.24 19.79
C ARG A 87 -3.73 2.72 19.74
N ARG A 88 -3.55 2.15 18.54
CA ARG A 88 -3.50 0.70 18.34
C ARG A 88 -2.45 0.04 19.23
N ALA A 89 -2.80 -1.06 19.86
CA ALA A 89 -1.87 -1.89 20.60
C ALA A 89 -0.95 -2.67 19.64
N THR A 90 0.35 -2.65 19.92
CA THR A 90 1.37 -3.42 19.19
C THR A 90 2.40 -4.09 20.10
N PHE A 91 2.49 -3.68 21.37
CA PHE A 91 3.48 -4.14 22.35
C PHE A 91 2.85 -5.02 23.42
N ASN A 92 3.63 -5.99 23.93
CA ASN A 92 3.33 -6.77 25.13
C ASN A 92 4.63 -7.39 25.69
N LYS A 93 4.55 -8.09 26.83
CA LYS A 93 5.64 -8.92 27.38
C LYS A 93 6.06 -9.99 26.37
N GLN A 94 7.34 -10.33 26.38
CA GLN A 94 7.89 -11.38 25.54
C GLN A 94 7.18 -12.72 25.81
N GLY A 95 6.83 -13.45 24.73
CA GLY A 95 6.08 -14.70 24.80
C GLY A 95 4.56 -14.54 24.60
N ASN A 96 4.00 -13.35 24.88
CA ASN A 96 2.58 -13.10 24.65
C ASN A 96 2.29 -12.84 23.16
N LYS A 97 1.27 -13.50 22.59
CA LYS A 97 0.89 -13.33 21.17
C LYS A 97 -0.05 -12.15 20.91
N MET A 98 -0.77 -11.69 21.92
CA MET A 98 -1.77 -10.64 21.79
C MET A 98 -1.20 -9.28 22.23
N PRO A 99 -1.16 -8.24 21.37
CA PRO A 99 -0.67 -6.93 21.78
C PRO A 99 -1.66 -6.24 22.73
N MET A 100 -1.13 -5.59 23.78
CA MET A 100 -1.92 -4.88 24.79
C MET A 100 -1.62 -3.39 24.86
N PHE A 101 -0.37 -2.98 24.62
CA PHE A 101 0.07 -1.60 24.77
C PHE A 101 0.49 -0.98 23.44
N CYS A 102 0.36 0.34 23.30
CA CYS A 102 0.98 1.06 22.20
C CYS A 102 2.43 1.39 22.55
N ARG A 103 3.24 1.78 21.55
CA ARG A 103 4.67 2.11 21.77
C ARG A 103 4.92 3.12 22.89
N GLN A 104 4.02 4.06 23.10
CA GLN A 104 4.17 5.13 24.09
C GLN A 104 3.91 4.65 25.52
N HIS A 105 3.06 3.63 25.69
CA HIS A 105 2.72 3.04 27.00
C HIS A 105 3.35 1.66 27.17
N ALA A 106 4.31 1.30 26.32
CA ALA A 106 5.08 0.09 26.48
C ALA A 106 6.16 0.34 27.53
N GLU A 107 6.23 -0.53 28.53
CA GLU A 107 7.37 -0.56 29.46
C GLU A 107 8.64 -0.98 28.71
N GLU A 108 9.81 -0.63 29.25
CA GLU A 108 11.11 -0.95 28.62
C GLU A 108 11.32 -2.46 28.40
N SER A 109 10.69 -3.30 29.22
CA SER A 109 10.72 -4.76 29.11
C SER A 109 9.80 -5.34 28.02
N MET A 110 8.89 -4.52 27.46
CA MET A 110 7.91 -4.96 26.48
C MET A 110 8.46 -4.94 25.06
N VAL A 111 7.99 -5.87 24.24
CA VAL A 111 8.42 -6.06 22.85
C VAL A 111 7.23 -5.91 21.89
N ASP A 112 7.52 -5.56 20.63
CA ASP A 112 6.52 -5.43 19.57
C ASP A 112 6.04 -6.80 19.07
N VAL A 113 5.03 -7.37 19.74
CA VAL A 113 4.49 -8.71 19.42
C VAL A 113 3.65 -8.75 18.15
N TRP A 114 3.33 -7.59 17.57
CA TRP A 114 2.56 -7.52 16.32
C TRP A 114 3.42 -7.79 15.08
N HIS A 115 4.66 -7.29 15.06
CA HIS A 115 5.57 -7.46 13.93
C HIS A 115 6.48 -8.69 14.10
N LYS A 116 6.94 -9.26 12.99
CA LYS A 116 7.94 -10.33 13.02
C LYS A 116 9.29 -9.80 13.49
N HIS A 117 9.90 -10.50 14.44
CA HIS A 117 11.22 -10.21 14.95
C HIS A 117 12.30 -10.94 14.17
N CYS A 118 13.54 -10.48 14.37
CA CYS A 118 14.74 -11.14 13.86
C CYS A 118 14.80 -12.60 14.34
N ALA A 119 15.15 -13.51 13.45
CA ALA A 119 15.29 -14.94 13.76
C ALA A 119 16.49 -15.27 14.66
N GLN A 120 17.37 -14.30 14.91
CA GLN A 120 18.50 -14.46 15.82
C GLN A 120 18.01 -14.55 17.26
N ALA A 121 18.48 -15.58 17.99
CA ALA A 121 18.09 -15.81 19.37
C ALA A 121 18.33 -14.56 20.24
N GLY A 122 17.32 -14.19 21.03
CA GLY A 122 17.35 -13.01 21.92
C GLY A 122 17.19 -11.65 21.23
N CYS A 123 17.04 -11.58 19.90
CA CYS A 123 16.89 -10.31 19.20
C CYS A 123 15.42 -9.88 19.07
N THR A 124 15.05 -8.77 19.73
CA THR A 124 13.70 -8.19 19.68
C THR A 124 13.50 -7.19 18.54
N ARG A 125 14.55 -6.93 17.75
CA ARG A 125 14.48 -5.99 16.62
C ARG A 125 13.59 -6.57 15.52
N ARG A 126 12.76 -5.72 14.91
CA ARG A 126 11.93 -6.09 13.76
C ARG A 126 12.78 -6.65 12.62
N ALA A 127 12.33 -7.75 12.03
CA ALA A 127 12.94 -8.29 10.82
C ALA A 127 12.60 -7.41 9.61
N THR A 128 13.61 -7.07 8.82
CA THR A 128 13.48 -6.34 7.56
C THR A 128 14.33 -6.94 6.42
N PHE A 129 15.32 -7.77 6.73
CA PHE A 129 16.27 -8.35 5.78
C PHE A 129 16.01 -9.84 5.53
N ASN A 130 16.29 -10.29 4.31
CA ASN A 130 16.36 -11.69 3.91
C ASN A 130 17.20 -11.85 2.62
N LYS A 131 17.45 -13.08 2.18
CA LYS A 131 18.03 -13.38 0.87
C LYS A 131 17.18 -12.80 -0.27
N GLN A 132 17.85 -12.38 -1.33
CA GLN A 132 17.20 -11.84 -2.53
C GLN A 132 16.17 -12.84 -3.09
N GLY A 133 15.00 -12.35 -3.49
CA GLY A 133 13.88 -13.16 -3.99
C GLY A 133 12.90 -13.63 -2.90
N ASN A 134 13.29 -13.64 -1.63
CA ASN A 134 12.36 -13.94 -0.54
C ASN A 134 11.50 -12.72 -0.18
N LYS A 135 10.19 -12.91 -0.03
CA LYS A 135 9.25 -11.81 0.29
C LYS A 135 9.04 -11.58 1.80
N MET A 136 9.42 -12.54 2.63
CA MET A 136 9.20 -12.50 4.06
C MET A 136 10.50 -12.13 4.78
N PRO A 137 10.59 -11.03 5.52
CA PRO A 137 11.82 -10.68 6.23
C PRO A 137 12.08 -11.64 7.39
N MET A 138 13.36 -12.00 7.61
CA MET A 138 13.78 -12.92 8.68
C MET A 138 14.77 -12.28 9.66
N PHE A 139 15.63 -11.37 9.20
CA PHE A 139 16.70 -10.78 10.02
C PHE A 139 16.54 -9.28 10.16
N CYS A 140 17.05 -8.71 11.25
CA CYS A 140 17.21 -7.26 11.36
C CYS A 140 18.52 -6.83 10.70
N ARG A 141 18.72 -5.52 10.48
CA ARG A 141 19.93 -5.00 9.83
C ARG A 141 21.24 -5.43 10.49
N GLN A 142 21.24 -5.60 11.80
CA GLN A 142 22.43 -5.96 12.59
C GLN A 142 22.82 -7.44 12.44
N HIS A 143 21.83 -8.31 12.18
CA HIS A 143 22.04 -9.75 11.99
C HIS A 143 21.85 -10.17 10.54
N ALA A 144 21.85 -9.20 9.62
CA ALA A 144 21.81 -9.48 8.19
C ALA A 144 23.22 -9.83 7.73
N GLU A 145 23.37 -10.98 7.08
CA GLU A 145 24.60 -11.32 6.36
C GLU A 145 24.81 -10.34 5.19
N GLU A 146 26.05 -10.18 4.73
CA GLU A 146 26.39 -9.24 3.63
C GLU A 146 25.61 -9.53 2.33
N SER A 147 25.21 -10.77 2.11
CA SER A 147 24.42 -11.20 0.95
C SER A 147 22.92 -10.89 1.07
N MET A 148 22.44 -10.47 2.24
CA MET A 148 21.02 -10.22 2.50
C MET A 148 20.61 -8.79 2.13
N VAL A 149 19.35 -8.66 1.72
CA VAL A 149 18.76 -7.41 1.23
C VAL A 149 17.52 -7.05 2.04
N ASP A 150 17.18 -5.75 2.11
CA ASP A 150 16.00 -5.24 2.82
C ASP A 150 14.71 -5.57 2.05
N VAL A 151 14.15 -6.75 2.25
CA VAL A 151 12.94 -7.23 1.54
C VAL A 151 11.65 -6.56 2.01
N TRP A 152 11.69 -5.76 3.08
CA TRP A 152 10.52 -5.06 3.60
C TRP A 152 10.26 -3.75 2.86
N HIS A 153 11.32 -3.01 2.51
CA HIS A 153 11.20 -1.72 1.87
C HIS A 153 11.32 -1.80 0.34
N LYS A 154 10.77 -0.81 -0.35
CA LYS A 154 10.94 -0.70 -1.80
C LYS A 154 12.42 -0.49 -2.13
N HIS A 155 12.86 -1.13 -3.21
CA HIS A 155 14.18 -0.94 -3.79
C HIS A 155 14.13 0.01 -4.99
N CYS A 156 15.31 0.49 -5.36
CA CYS A 156 15.52 1.23 -6.59
C CYS A 156 15.06 0.41 -7.80
N ALA A 157 14.29 1.04 -8.68
CA ALA A 157 13.79 0.44 -9.91
C ALA A 157 14.85 0.28 -11.02
N HIS A 158 16.05 0.84 -10.82
CA HIS A 158 17.18 0.66 -11.73
C HIS A 158 17.75 -0.75 -11.65
N GLY A 159 17.51 -1.54 -12.71
CA GLY A 159 18.17 -2.81 -13.01
C GLY A 159 18.02 -3.92 -11.95
N GLU A 160 18.29 -5.16 -12.35
CA GLU A 160 18.39 -6.25 -11.38
C GLU A 160 19.71 -6.13 -10.61
N GLY A 161 19.65 -5.62 -9.37
CA GLY A 161 20.80 -5.59 -8.47
C GLY A 161 20.89 -4.36 -7.56
N CYS A 162 20.13 -3.28 -7.82
CA CYS A 162 20.16 -2.12 -6.94
C CYS A 162 19.26 -2.32 -5.71
N THR A 163 19.85 -2.70 -4.58
CA THR A 163 19.14 -2.90 -3.30
C THR A 163 18.96 -1.59 -2.50
N SER A 164 19.50 -0.49 -3.00
CA SER A 164 19.43 0.82 -2.36
C SER A 164 17.99 1.34 -2.30
N ARG A 165 17.64 2.02 -1.20
CA ARG A 165 16.33 2.65 -1.07
C ARG A 165 16.16 3.77 -2.10
N PRO A 166 15.01 3.84 -2.78
CA PRO A 166 14.74 4.93 -3.68
C PRO A 166 14.57 6.22 -2.89
N SER A 167 15.09 7.30 -3.45
CA SER A 167 15.01 8.67 -2.91
C SER A 167 14.66 9.69 -3.98
N TRP A 168 14.86 9.33 -5.25
CA TRP A 168 14.55 10.13 -6.42
C TRP A 168 13.42 9.48 -7.20
N GLY A 169 12.63 10.27 -7.88
CA GLY A 169 11.59 9.82 -8.79
C GLY A 169 11.02 11.00 -9.56
N TYR A 170 10.09 10.73 -10.46
CA TYR A 170 9.39 11.81 -11.15
C TYR A 170 8.47 12.52 -10.17
N TRP A 171 8.34 13.84 -10.30
CA TRP A 171 7.41 14.62 -9.48
C TRP A 171 5.94 14.18 -9.70
N ALA A 172 5.63 13.60 -10.87
CA ALA A 172 4.32 13.00 -11.20
C ALA A 172 3.98 11.84 -10.28
N ASP A 173 5.03 11.12 -9.87
CA ASP A 173 4.91 10.01 -8.97
C ASP A 173 4.75 10.55 -7.55
N VAL A 174 3.83 9.97 -6.78
CA VAL A 174 3.72 10.26 -5.35
C VAL A 174 4.82 9.59 -4.53
N THR A 175 5.70 8.81 -5.17
CA THR A 175 6.76 8.02 -4.51
C THR A 175 8.05 8.00 -5.30
N ALA A 176 9.18 7.97 -4.59
CA ALA A 176 10.49 7.73 -5.19
C ALA A 176 10.57 6.35 -5.87
N SER A 177 11.26 6.29 -7.02
CA SER A 177 11.45 5.10 -7.83
C SER A 177 12.91 4.67 -7.92
N VAL A 178 13.88 5.59 -7.91
CA VAL A 178 15.32 5.30 -8.05
C VAL A 178 16.15 5.87 -6.90
N CYS A 179 17.33 5.29 -6.68
CA CYS A 179 18.24 5.76 -5.62
C CYS A 179 19.10 6.95 -6.09
N ALA A 180 19.83 7.58 -5.16
CA ALA A 180 20.66 8.75 -5.48
C ALA A 180 21.79 8.47 -6.49
N LYS A 181 22.28 7.22 -6.57
CA LYS A 181 23.27 6.79 -7.56
C LYS A 181 22.68 6.68 -8.97
N HIS A 182 21.39 6.40 -9.06
CA HIS A 182 20.63 6.15 -10.29
C HIS A 182 19.68 7.31 -10.63
N LYS A 183 19.93 8.50 -10.07
CA LYS A 183 19.12 9.69 -10.38
C LYS A 183 19.27 10.13 -11.84
N GLY A 184 20.39 9.79 -12.49
CA GLY A 184 20.67 10.13 -13.89
C GLY A 184 19.83 9.35 -14.91
N ASP A 185 19.16 8.28 -14.48
CA ASP A 185 18.23 7.53 -15.34
C ASP A 185 16.88 8.24 -15.49
N LEU A 186 16.62 9.24 -14.65
CA LEU A 186 15.45 10.11 -14.78
C LEU A 186 15.76 11.19 -15.80
N THR A 187 14.82 11.49 -16.68
CA THR A 187 14.97 12.61 -17.62
C THR A 187 15.15 13.93 -16.86
N GLU A 188 16.19 14.67 -17.22
CA GLU A 188 16.57 15.93 -16.58
C GLU A 188 15.41 16.94 -16.61
N GLY A 189 15.14 17.59 -15.47
CA GLY A 189 14.08 18.60 -15.31
C GLY A 189 12.82 18.14 -14.56
N PHE A 190 12.56 16.83 -14.44
CA PHE A 190 11.35 16.30 -13.79
C PHE A 190 11.62 15.41 -12.56
N ALA A 191 12.89 15.20 -12.22
CA ALA A 191 13.30 14.41 -11.08
C ALA A 191 13.32 15.24 -9.78
N ILE A 192 12.64 14.76 -8.74
CA ILE A 192 12.72 15.36 -7.40
C ILE A 192 13.28 14.36 -6.39
N ASN A 193 13.93 14.88 -5.36
CA ASN A 193 14.36 14.10 -4.20
C ASN A 193 13.26 14.14 -3.13
N PHE A 194 12.64 13.00 -2.87
CA PHE A 194 11.55 12.84 -1.90
C PHE A 194 12.02 12.96 -0.44
N ASN A 195 13.32 12.89 -0.18
CA ASN A 195 13.88 13.15 1.14
C ASN A 195 14.09 14.66 1.39
N ARG A 196 13.96 15.52 0.37
CA ARG A 196 14.17 16.95 0.50
C ARG A 196 12.92 17.62 1.09
N GLN A 197 13.07 18.14 2.30
CA GLN A 197 12.01 18.84 3.02
C GLN A 197 11.95 20.32 2.65
N CYS A 198 10.80 20.92 2.95
CA CYS A 198 10.52 22.33 2.78
C CYS A 198 11.45 23.22 3.64
N LYS A 199 12.07 24.23 3.03
CA LYS A 199 13.01 25.17 3.65
C LYS A 199 12.41 26.56 3.88
N VAL A 200 11.25 26.63 4.53
CA VAL A 200 10.59 27.92 4.80
C VAL A 200 11.19 28.56 6.04
N ALA A 201 11.65 29.80 5.90
CA ALA A 201 12.12 30.60 7.02
C ALA A 201 10.95 30.88 7.99
N GLY A 202 11.19 30.75 9.30
CA GLY A 202 10.19 31.01 10.34
C GLY A 202 9.28 29.82 10.70
N VAL A 203 9.16 28.80 9.85
CA VAL A 203 8.42 27.56 10.16
C VAL A 203 9.43 26.45 10.50
N LYS A 204 9.80 26.34 11.78
CA LYS A 204 10.64 25.23 12.24
C LYS A 204 9.88 23.91 12.06
N GLY A 205 10.42 23.00 11.23
CA GLY A 205 9.97 21.61 11.17
C GLY A 205 8.95 21.25 10.08
N CYS A 206 8.84 22.01 8.99
CA CYS A 206 8.03 21.57 7.86
C CYS A 206 8.65 20.33 7.18
N ILE A 207 8.15 19.14 7.49
CA ILE A 207 8.62 17.86 6.92
C ILE A 207 8.06 17.55 5.52
N ALA A 208 7.21 18.43 4.99
CA ALA A 208 6.59 18.22 3.69
C ALA A 208 7.65 18.26 2.58
N VAL A 209 7.50 17.39 1.58
CA VAL A 209 8.42 17.32 0.44
C VAL A 209 8.39 18.64 -0.33
N ALA A 210 9.58 19.15 -0.65
CA ALA A 210 9.71 20.34 -1.47
C ALA A 210 9.34 20.04 -2.94
N ARG A 211 8.37 20.79 -3.47
CA ARG A 211 7.81 20.66 -4.84
C ARG A 211 7.73 21.98 -5.61
N TRP A 212 7.99 23.10 -4.94
CA TRP A 212 7.98 24.45 -5.48
C TRP A 212 9.37 25.08 -5.37
N GLY A 213 9.76 25.80 -6.41
CA GLY A 213 11.10 26.39 -6.51
C GLY A 213 11.15 27.44 -7.61
N VAL A 214 12.35 27.96 -7.85
CA VAL A 214 12.63 28.77 -9.03
C VAL A 214 12.75 27.84 -10.24
N ASP A 215 12.33 28.30 -11.42
CA ASP A 215 12.44 27.50 -12.65
C ASP A 215 13.90 27.14 -12.95
N GLY A 216 14.14 25.90 -13.37
CA GLY A 216 15.49 25.35 -13.58
C GLY A 216 16.26 24.98 -12.31
N GLU A 217 15.76 25.29 -11.11
CA GLU A 217 16.39 24.93 -9.83
C GLU A 217 15.68 23.79 -9.10
N HIS A 218 16.38 23.16 -8.15
CA HIS A 218 15.77 22.15 -7.29
C HIS A 218 14.74 22.78 -6.34
N PRO A 219 13.53 22.21 -6.23
CA PRO A 219 12.47 22.76 -5.39
C PRO A 219 12.88 22.84 -3.91
N THR A 220 12.45 23.91 -3.26
CA THR A 220 12.79 24.25 -1.86
C THR A 220 11.58 24.37 -0.95
N HIS A 221 10.37 24.58 -1.48
CA HIS A 221 9.16 24.76 -0.69
C HIS A 221 8.13 23.67 -0.99
N CYS A 222 7.29 23.30 -0.02
CA CYS A 222 6.19 22.35 -0.23
C CYS A 222 4.98 23.02 -0.88
N ASP A 223 3.96 22.23 -1.24
CA ASP A 223 2.74 22.75 -1.86
C ASP A 223 2.08 23.86 -1.03
N LYS A 224 2.04 23.75 0.31
CA LYS A 224 1.42 24.77 1.17
C LYS A 224 2.17 26.10 1.21
N HIS A 225 3.50 26.06 1.11
CA HIS A 225 4.33 27.26 1.29
C HIS A 225 4.85 27.84 -0.02
N GLY A 226 4.89 27.04 -1.08
CA GLY A 226 5.30 27.47 -2.41
C GLY A 226 4.14 27.96 -3.27
N ALA A 227 2.95 27.34 -3.17
CA ALA A 227 1.79 27.73 -3.97
C ALA A 227 1.35 29.20 -3.80
N PRO A 228 1.43 29.80 -2.59
CA PRO A 228 1.13 31.22 -2.43
C PRO A 228 2.09 32.17 -3.17
N ARG A 229 3.27 31.70 -3.56
CA ARG A 229 4.29 32.47 -4.29
C ARG A 229 4.23 32.23 -5.81
N ALA A 230 3.22 31.52 -6.29
CA ALA A 230 3.02 31.23 -7.69
C ALA A 230 2.95 32.54 -8.49
N GLY A 231 3.90 32.76 -9.41
CA GLY A 231 3.98 33.96 -10.25
C GLY A 231 5.10 34.93 -9.91
N GLU A 232 5.74 34.82 -8.74
CA GLU A 232 6.92 35.63 -8.36
C GLU A 232 8.24 34.97 -8.83
N GLY A 233 8.26 34.40 -10.04
CA GLY A 233 9.35 33.51 -10.48
C GLY A 233 9.44 32.18 -9.71
N PHE A 234 8.49 31.94 -8.80
CA PHE A 234 8.33 30.69 -8.07
C PHE A 234 7.31 29.82 -8.80
N VAL A 235 7.78 28.72 -9.36
CA VAL A 235 6.97 27.79 -10.14
C VAL A 235 6.82 26.47 -9.40
N ARG A 236 5.66 25.86 -9.57
CA ARG A 236 5.51 24.43 -9.28
C ARG A 236 6.26 23.69 -10.36
N VAL A 237 7.11 22.72 -10.00
CA VAL A 237 7.75 21.86 -11.00
C VAL A 237 6.64 21.23 -11.88
N PRO A 238 6.66 21.48 -13.20
CA PRO A 238 5.51 21.27 -14.06
C PRO A 238 5.17 19.79 -14.25
N SER A 239 3.87 19.55 -14.46
CA SER A 239 3.31 18.22 -14.32
C SER A 239 3.46 17.27 -15.53
N SER A 240 4.18 17.69 -16.55
CA SER A 240 4.34 16.91 -17.77
C SER A 240 5.51 17.45 -18.58
N GLY A 241 6.18 16.54 -19.28
CA GLY A 241 7.31 16.81 -20.17
C GLY A 241 6.95 17.59 -21.44
N ARG A 242 6.28 18.74 -21.33
CA ARG A 242 6.31 19.75 -22.39
C ARG A 242 7.01 20.97 -21.84
N ARG A 243 8.21 21.25 -22.35
CA ARG A 243 8.64 22.63 -22.55
C ARG A 243 7.48 23.33 -23.24
N THR A 244 6.76 24.19 -22.52
CA THR A 244 6.06 25.28 -23.18
C THR A 244 7.16 26.19 -23.70
N SER A 245 7.63 25.94 -24.92
CA SER A 245 8.44 26.90 -25.67
C SER A 245 7.56 28.13 -25.93
N ALA A 246 7.57 29.04 -24.96
CA ALA A 246 6.98 30.35 -25.05
C ALA A 246 7.93 31.35 -24.40
N SER A 247 8.93 31.79 -25.17
CA SER A 247 9.46 33.17 -25.21
C SER A 247 10.88 33.19 -25.79
N SER A 248 10.98 33.25 -27.11
CA SER A 248 12.11 33.91 -27.77
C SER A 248 11.75 34.13 -29.24
N SER A 249 10.83 35.07 -29.46
CA SER A 249 10.71 35.75 -30.74
C SER A 249 11.91 36.69 -30.89
N TYR A 250 12.97 36.21 -31.53
CA TYR A 250 13.83 37.07 -32.33
C TYR A 250 13.90 36.47 -33.74
N SER A 251 13.34 37.20 -34.69
CA SER A 251 13.56 36.95 -36.11
C SER A 251 14.99 37.38 -36.44
N SER A 252 15.72 36.59 -37.24
CA SER A 252 16.36 37.07 -38.48
C SER A 252 17.17 35.99 -39.21
N ALA A 253 16.87 35.90 -40.51
CA ALA A 253 17.77 35.74 -41.65
C ALA A 253 18.60 34.45 -41.80
N ALA A 254 18.09 33.60 -42.71
CA ALA A 254 18.75 33.04 -43.88
C ALA A 254 20.28 33.15 -43.99
N SER A 255 20.92 31.99 -44.23
CA SER A 255 21.91 31.81 -45.30
C SER A 255 22.10 30.32 -45.56
N GLY A 256 21.77 29.89 -46.77
CA GLY A 256 22.00 28.52 -47.21
C GLY A 256 23.48 28.22 -47.45
N ARG A 257 23.83 26.94 -47.44
CA ARG A 257 24.69 26.30 -48.44
C ARG A 257 24.61 24.79 -48.32
N SER A 258 24.36 24.20 -49.47
CA SER A 258 24.42 22.79 -49.80
C SER A 258 25.86 22.27 -49.81
N ARG A 259 26.05 20.97 -49.51
CA ARG A 259 26.68 20.01 -50.44
C ARG A 259 26.68 18.58 -49.89
N SER A 260 26.50 17.68 -50.85
CA SER A 260 26.41 16.22 -50.80
C SER A 260 27.69 15.52 -50.33
N ALA A 261 27.57 14.26 -49.87
CA ALA A 261 27.78 13.06 -50.70
C ALA A 261 28.37 11.86 -49.93
N ARG A 262 27.75 10.71 -50.21
CA ARG A 262 28.35 9.37 -50.47
C ARG A 262 28.82 8.45 -49.33
N GLY A 263 28.36 7.20 -49.48
CA GLY A 263 29.05 5.94 -49.15
C GLY A 263 28.36 5.18 -48.01
N GLY A 264 27.75 4.00 -48.15
CA GLY A 264 27.68 3.03 -49.24
C GLY A 264 28.01 1.63 -48.72
N ARG A 265 27.01 0.72 -48.72
CA ARG A 265 27.10 -0.75 -48.89
C ARG A 265 27.78 -1.54 -47.73
N THR A 266 27.51 -2.80 -47.37
CA THR A 266 26.68 -3.95 -47.84
C THR A 266 26.87 -5.12 -46.86
N GLY A 267 25.87 -6.00 -46.70
CA GLY A 267 25.99 -7.46 -46.46
C GLY A 267 26.55 -7.93 -45.10
N THR A 268 26.26 -9.09 -44.50
CA THR A 268 25.56 -10.33 -44.89
C THR A 268 25.30 -11.17 -43.63
N ARG A 269 24.36 -12.13 -43.76
CA ARG A 269 23.98 -13.23 -42.85
C ARG A 269 25.12 -13.96 -42.14
N GLY A 270 24.79 -14.52 -40.96
CA GLY A 270 25.47 -15.68 -40.38
C GLY A 270 24.76 -16.18 -39.12
N GLY A 271 23.91 -17.20 -39.26
CA GLY A 271 23.31 -17.91 -38.13
C GLY A 271 24.28 -18.89 -37.48
N GLY A 272 24.12 -19.11 -36.18
CA GLY A 272 24.87 -20.10 -35.41
C GLY A 272 24.11 -20.45 -34.14
N GLY A 273 23.24 -21.46 -34.22
CA GLY A 273 22.58 -22.04 -33.06
C GLY A 273 23.56 -22.87 -32.24
N ILE A 274 23.43 -22.81 -30.91
CA ILE A 274 24.09 -23.75 -30.01
C ILE A 274 23.02 -24.28 -29.05
N LYS A 275 22.71 -25.57 -29.23
CA LYS A 275 21.91 -26.39 -28.30
C LYS A 275 22.83 -26.94 -27.21
N ARG A 276 22.19 -27.36 -26.10
CA ARG A 276 22.65 -28.21 -24.97
C ARG A 276 23.00 -27.40 -23.70
N ALA A 277 22.72 -27.83 -22.48
CA ALA A 277 22.19 -29.11 -21.97
C ALA A 277 21.40 -28.84 -20.68
N ARG A 278 20.31 -29.60 -20.48
CA ARG A 278 19.68 -29.78 -19.17
C ARG A 278 20.63 -30.64 -18.33
N LYS A 279 21.10 -30.13 -17.19
CA LYS A 279 21.66 -30.96 -16.11
C LYS A 279 20.59 -31.15 -15.05
N ALA A 280 20.18 -32.40 -14.88
CA ALA A 280 19.35 -32.87 -13.78
C ALA A 280 20.11 -32.69 -12.45
N VAL A 281 19.42 -32.18 -11.44
CA VAL A 281 19.87 -32.17 -10.05
C VAL A 281 19.27 -33.41 -9.37
N PRO A 282 20.05 -34.21 -8.62
CA PRO A 282 19.57 -35.43 -7.99
C PRO A 282 18.55 -35.14 -6.87
N ARG A 283 17.47 -35.91 -6.86
CA ARG A 283 16.56 -36.04 -5.71
C ARG A 283 17.31 -36.75 -4.59
N ARG A 284 17.32 -36.17 -3.38
CA ARG A 284 17.67 -36.90 -2.15
C ARG A 284 16.40 -37.41 -1.47
N PRO A 285 16.48 -38.52 -0.73
CA PRO A 285 15.32 -39.30 -0.30
C PRO A 285 14.59 -38.58 0.84
N VAL A 286 13.26 -38.62 0.81
CA VAL A 286 12.43 -38.43 1.99
C VAL A 286 12.27 -39.82 2.59
N GLU A 287 12.99 -40.08 3.68
CA GLU A 287 12.66 -41.18 4.57
C GLU A 287 11.57 -40.70 5.53
N SER A 288 10.48 -41.46 5.50
CA SER A 288 9.38 -41.43 6.46
C SER A 288 9.82 -42.14 7.74
N SER A 289 9.63 -41.51 8.89
CA SER A 289 9.42 -42.22 10.15
C SER A 289 8.31 -41.53 10.92
N SER A 290 7.20 -42.25 10.95
CA SER A 290 6.06 -42.20 11.85
C SER A 290 6.46 -42.27 13.33
N GLU A 291 5.71 -41.56 14.17
CA GLU A 291 5.38 -41.83 15.59
C GLU A 291 4.51 -40.62 16.02
N GLU A 292 3.18 -40.70 16.03
CA GLU A 292 2.26 -41.38 16.97
C GLU A 292 2.18 -40.66 18.35
N GLU A 293 0.94 -40.27 18.67
CA GLU A 293 0.34 -39.95 20.00
C GLU A 293 0.75 -38.63 20.70
N SER A 294 -0.13 -37.90 21.41
CA SER A 294 -1.43 -38.22 22.00
C SER A 294 -2.34 -36.99 22.04
N ASN A 295 -3.64 -37.24 21.86
CA ASN A 295 -4.72 -36.36 22.26
C ASN A 295 -4.90 -36.45 23.77
N GLU A 296 -5.07 -35.32 24.46
CA GLU A 296 -5.72 -35.29 25.76
C GLU A 296 -6.82 -34.25 25.71
N ASP A 297 -8.04 -34.80 25.75
CA ASP A 297 -9.30 -34.15 26.05
C ASP A 297 -9.23 -33.48 27.43
N PHE A 298 -9.79 -32.27 27.54
CA PHE A 298 -10.15 -31.69 28.82
C PHE A 298 -11.55 -31.08 28.68
N ASP A 299 -12.53 -31.97 28.78
CA ASP A 299 -13.88 -31.63 29.18
C ASP A 299 -13.91 -31.58 30.71
N ASP A 300 -14.41 -30.46 31.26
CA ASP A 300 -15.10 -30.33 32.54
C ASP A 300 -15.52 -28.85 32.63
N ASP A 301 -16.62 -28.41 33.21
CA ASP A 301 -17.97 -28.90 33.49
C ASP A 301 -18.68 -27.64 34.04
N ASP A 302 -20.00 -27.68 34.07
CA ASP A 302 -20.93 -26.63 34.45
C ASP A 302 -20.63 -25.88 35.77
N SER A 303 -21.04 -24.60 35.80
CA SER A 303 -21.87 -24.11 36.91
C SER A 303 -22.71 -22.91 36.49
N ASP A 304 -23.95 -23.03 36.93
CA ASP A 304 -25.17 -22.33 36.61
C ASP A 304 -25.31 -20.95 37.25
N GLY A 305 -26.32 -20.22 36.76
CA GLY A 305 -26.75 -18.95 37.35
C GLY A 305 -27.91 -18.35 36.56
N SER A 306 -29.03 -19.06 36.50
CA SER A 306 -30.31 -18.54 36.00
C SER A 306 -31.02 -17.69 37.06
N VAL A 307 -31.54 -16.54 36.65
CA VAL A 307 -32.77 -15.88 37.15
C VAL A 307 -33.15 -14.84 36.08
N GLY A 308 -34.20 -15.06 35.28
CA GLY A 308 -35.57 -14.55 35.48
C GLY A 308 -35.66 -13.06 35.11
N GLY A 309 -36.46 -12.52 34.19
CA GLY A 309 -37.74 -12.91 33.60
C GLY A 309 -38.68 -11.68 33.68
N ALA A 310 -39.10 -11.11 32.53
CA ALA A 310 -40.25 -10.22 32.28
C ALA A 310 -40.06 -9.62 30.87
N ASN A 311 -40.80 -10.00 29.81
CA ASN A 311 -42.18 -9.64 29.45
C ASN A 311 -42.49 -8.13 29.53
N GLU A 312 -42.69 -7.53 28.37
CA GLU A 312 -43.53 -6.36 28.01
C GLU A 312 -43.40 -6.26 26.47
N GLU A 313 -44.32 -6.87 25.72
CA GLU A 313 -45.60 -6.32 25.23
C GLU A 313 -45.45 -5.29 24.08
N GLU A 314 -46.28 -5.53 23.08
CA GLU A 314 -46.34 -4.98 21.73
C GLU A 314 -46.83 -3.53 21.71
N GLU A 315 -46.38 -2.72 20.76
CA GLU A 315 -47.24 -1.76 20.06
C GLU A 315 -46.79 -1.66 18.59
N ASP A 316 -47.60 -2.25 17.71
CA ASP A 316 -47.61 -2.04 16.27
C ASP A 316 -48.25 -0.69 15.97
N GLU A 317 -47.59 0.16 15.18
CA GLU A 317 -48.25 1.26 14.47
C GLU A 317 -48.04 1.07 12.97
N ASP A 318 -49.15 0.73 12.31
CA ASP A 318 -49.34 0.66 10.87
C ASP A 318 -49.21 2.06 10.24
N GLU A 319 -48.26 2.24 9.31
CA GLU A 319 -48.36 3.28 8.28
C GLU A 319 -48.47 2.64 6.90
N GLU A 320 -49.69 2.73 6.38
CA GLU A 320 -50.14 2.31 5.07
C GLU A 320 -49.88 3.42 4.02
N GLN A 321 -49.79 3.01 2.75
CA GLN A 321 -49.83 3.82 1.50
C GLN A 321 -48.46 4.33 0.98
N GLU A 322 -48.07 4.19 -0.29
CA GLU A 322 -48.81 3.91 -1.53
C GLU A 322 -47.83 3.31 -2.57
N LYS A 323 -48.16 2.15 -3.17
CA LYS A 323 -47.38 1.55 -4.26
C LYS A 323 -47.75 2.20 -5.58
N VAL A 324 -46.87 3.06 -6.11
CA VAL A 324 -46.95 3.52 -7.50
C VAL A 324 -46.54 2.41 -8.46
N GLU A 325 -47.51 1.71 -9.04
CA GLU A 325 -47.29 0.77 -10.15
C GLU A 325 -46.78 1.52 -11.40
N LYS A 326 -45.58 1.17 -11.88
CA LYS A 326 -45.07 1.65 -13.17
C LYS A 326 -45.46 0.67 -14.29
N PRO A 327 -45.93 1.16 -15.45
CA PRO A 327 -46.46 0.31 -16.50
C PRO A 327 -45.37 -0.53 -17.19
N LYS A 328 -45.62 -1.83 -17.30
CA LYS A 328 -44.78 -2.80 -18.03
C LYS A 328 -44.84 -2.49 -19.53
N ARG A 329 -43.73 -2.03 -20.11
CA ARG A 329 -43.58 -1.91 -21.57
C ARG A 329 -43.42 -3.31 -22.18
N LYS A 330 -44.41 -3.73 -22.98
CA LYS A 330 -44.33 -4.91 -23.85
C LYS A 330 -43.28 -4.66 -24.94
N ILE A 331 -42.24 -5.48 -24.96
CA ILE A 331 -41.28 -5.55 -26.08
C ILE A 331 -41.86 -6.56 -27.06
N ILE A 332 -42.28 -6.07 -28.24
CA ILE A 332 -42.69 -6.87 -29.39
C ILE A 332 -41.42 -7.15 -30.18
N TRP A 333 -41.09 -8.43 -30.39
CA TRP A 333 -40.06 -8.84 -31.33
C TRP A 333 -40.65 -8.84 -32.74
N LEU A 334 -40.05 -8.06 -33.64
CA LEU A 334 -40.19 -8.18 -35.10
C LEU A 334 -38.81 -8.51 -35.68
#